data_AF-S8CVM3-F1
#
_entry.id   AF-S8CVM3-F1
#
_cell.length_a   1.000
_cell.length_b   1.000
_cell.length_c   1.000
_cell.angle_alpha   90.00
_cell.angle_beta   90.00
_cell.angle_gamma   90.00
#
_symmetry.space_group_name_H-M   'P 1'
#
loop_
_entity.id
_entity.type
_entity.pdbx_description
1 polymer ?
#
loop_
_entity_poly.entity_id
_entity_poly.type
_entity_poly.pdbx_seq_one_letter_code
_entity_poly.pdbx_strand_id
1 'polypeptide(L)'
;EDFISTITKTPMDLSKPLWEIHVINVRTTQAASTAVLRLHHSLGDGVSLMSIVLACSRKISDPESLPALPSTARRAPRRAKKGVALLSLIWNMILTLYYTALDLIVITATMIWYRDSENPIKGKTGKEDSPKRYVHRVYNMEDIKLIKNSMHMTVNDVVFGVTEAALSSYVLRKY
;
A
#
# COMPACT_ATOMS: atom_id res chain seq x y z
N GLU A 1 0.46 18.39 10.23
CA GLU A 1 -0.69 17.64 9.66
C GLU A 1 -1.50 18.52 8.70
N ASP A 2 -1.91 19.73 9.13
CA ASP A 2 -2.73 20.66 8.31
C ASP A 2 -2.09 21.08 6.99
N PHE A 3 -0.76 21.27 6.97
CA PHE A 3 -0.01 21.54 5.75
C PHE A 3 -0.22 20.45 4.68
N ILE A 4 -0.05 19.17 5.06
CA ILE A 4 -0.21 18.02 4.16
C ILE A 4 -1.67 17.91 3.67
N SER A 5 -2.63 18.17 4.57
CA SER A 5 -4.05 18.21 4.23
C SER A 5 -4.35 19.26 3.15
N THR A 6 -3.76 20.46 3.29
CA THR A 6 -3.98 21.58 2.38
C THR A 6 -3.39 21.31 1.00
N ILE A 7 -2.13 20.86 0.92
CA ILE A 7 -1.48 20.59 -0.37
C ILE A 7 -2.13 19.44 -1.13
N THR A 8 -2.76 18.49 -0.46
CA THR A 8 -3.43 17.38 -1.16
C THR A 8 -4.71 17.83 -1.86
N LYS A 9 -5.28 18.98 -1.48
CA LYS A 9 -6.49 19.56 -2.07
C LYS A 9 -6.20 20.51 -3.22
N THR A 10 -5.05 21.16 -3.22
CA THR A 10 -4.71 22.12 -4.29
C THR A 10 -4.29 21.35 -5.54
N PRO A 11 -4.91 21.54 -6.72
CA PRO A 11 -4.45 20.86 -7.93
C PRO A 11 -3.00 21.23 -8.26
N MET A 12 -2.24 20.31 -8.87
CA MET A 12 -0.90 20.62 -9.33
C MET A 12 -0.94 21.50 -10.57
N ASP A 13 0.02 22.41 -10.68
CA ASP A 13 0.18 23.27 -11.84
C ASP A 13 0.71 22.45 -13.03
N LEU A 14 -0.14 22.26 -14.05
CA LEU A 14 0.17 21.47 -15.25
C LEU A 14 1.20 22.16 -16.17
N SER A 15 1.55 23.42 -15.93
CA SER A 15 2.62 24.11 -16.67
C SER A 15 4.03 23.74 -16.18
N LYS A 16 4.12 23.03 -15.05
CA LYS A 16 5.37 22.62 -14.40
C LYS A 16 5.49 21.09 -14.37
N PRO A 17 6.69 20.55 -14.09
CA PRO A 17 6.85 19.13 -13.81
C PRO A 17 5.89 18.70 -12.70
N LEU A 18 5.21 17.57 -12.88
CA LEU A 18 4.14 17.09 -12.00
C LEU A 18 4.66 16.42 -10.72
N TRP A 19 5.67 17.02 -10.11
CA TRP A 19 6.27 16.60 -8.86
C TRP A 19 6.67 17.82 -8.02
N GLU A 20 6.53 17.71 -6.70
CA GLU A 20 6.93 18.75 -5.74
C GLU A 20 7.59 18.09 -4.53
N ILE A 21 8.62 18.73 -3.98
CA ILE A 21 9.26 18.33 -2.73
C ILE A 21 9.14 19.48 -1.74
N HIS A 22 8.48 19.23 -0.62
CA HIS A 22 8.30 20.21 0.45
C HIS A 22 9.13 19.79 1.66
N VAL A 23 10.16 20.56 2.00
CA VAL A 23 11.01 20.30 3.18
C VAL A 23 10.51 21.14 4.35
N ILE A 24 9.92 20.47 5.33
CA ILE A 24 9.36 21.06 6.55
C ILE A 24 10.43 20.95 7.64
N ASN A 25 11.16 22.03 7.86
CA ASN A 25 12.22 22.10 8.86
C ASN A 25 11.68 22.34 10.27
N VAL A 26 10.79 21.46 10.73
CA VAL A 26 10.23 21.47 12.09
C VAL A 26 10.74 20.25 12.81
N ARG A 27 11.53 20.48 13.87
CA ARG A 27 12.04 19.41 14.72
C ARG A 27 10.90 18.84 15.56
N THR A 28 10.70 17.53 15.44
CA THR A 28 9.76 16.76 16.26
C THR A 28 10.54 15.83 17.19
N THR A 29 9.84 15.14 18.09
CA THR A 29 10.43 14.08 18.92
C THR A 29 10.96 12.91 18.07
N GLN A 30 10.44 12.73 16.86
CA GLN A 30 10.75 11.60 15.97
C GLN A 30 11.78 11.94 14.88
N ALA A 31 11.84 13.20 14.43
CA ALA A 31 12.68 13.60 13.29
C ALA A 31 13.16 15.06 13.40
N ALA A 32 14.36 15.33 12.88
CA ALA A 32 14.91 16.69 12.82
C ALA A 32 14.22 17.58 11.77
N SER A 33 13.78 16.99 10.66
CA SER A 33 13.07 17.63 9.56
C SER A 33 12.18 16.59 8.86
N THR A 34 11.14 17.02 8.16
CA THR A 34 10.23 16.15 7.42
C THR A 34 10.15 16.58 5.97
N ALA A 35 10.42 15.66 5.03
CA ALA A 35 10.22 15.90 3.61
C ALA A 35 8.88 15.30 3.16
N VAL A 36 8.11 16.06 2.38
CA VAL A 36 6.86 15.61 1.77
C VAL A 36 7.04 15.63 0.26
N LEU A 37 7.06 14.44 -0.34
CA LEU A 37 7.12 14.24 -1.78
C LEU A 37 5.70 14.11 -2.32
N ARG A 38 5.32 15.01 -3.22
CA ARG A 38 4.02 15.02 -3.88
C ARG A 38 4.21 14.74 -5.37
N LEU A 39 3.50 13.76 -5.89
CA LEU A 39 3.68 13.26 -7.25
C LEU A 39 2.32 13.02 -7.90
N HIS A 40 2.21 13.37 -9.18
CA HIS A 40 1.03 13.00 -9.97
C HIS A 40 1.08 11.53 -10.38
N HIS A 41 -0.07 10.84 -10.35
CA HIS A 41 -0.15 9.38 -10.58
C HIS A 41 0.31 8.96 -11.99
N SER A 42 0.28 9.88 -12.95
CA SER A 42 0.81 9.63 -14.30
C SER A 42 2.33 9.44 -14.35
N LEU A 43 3.07 9.85 -13.31
CA LEU A 43 4.52 9.75 -13.28
C LEU A 43 5.01 8.33 -12.91
N GLY A 44 4.17 7.55 -12.23
CA GLY A 44 4.53 6.20 -11.84
C GLY A 44 3.53 5.57 -10.87
N ASP A 45 3.61 4.25 -10.78
CA ASP A 45 2.91 3.46 -9.78
C ASP A 45 3.68 3.41 -8.45
N GLY A 46 3.07 2.87 -7.40
CA GLY A 46 3.68 2.81 -6.08
C GLY A 46 5.04 2.09 -6.07
N VAL A 47 5.22 1.08 -6.92
CA VAL A 47 6.48 0.31 -7.02
C VAL A 47 7.59 1.14 -7.66
N SER A 48 7.30 1.82 -8.77
CA SER A 48 8.27 2.72 -9.42
C SER A 48 8.66 3.87 -8.49
N LEU A 49 7.71 4.43 -7.75
CA LEU A 49 7.97 5.49 -6.78
C LEU A 49 8.86 5.02 -5.62
N MET A 50 8.62 3.83 -5.06
CA MET A 50 9.52 3.27 -4.05
C MET A 50 10.92 2.99 -4.59
N SER A 51 11.02 2.58 -5.85
CA SER A 51 12.31 2.38 -6.51
C SER A 51 13.11 3.68 -6.61
N ILE A 52 12.45 4.81 -6.91
CA ILE A 52 13.07 6.14 -6.91
C ILE A 52 13.56 6.50 -5.49
N VAL A 53 12.71 6.34 -4.47
CA VAL A 53 13.08 6.64 -3.08
C VAL A 53 14.31 5.83 -2.66
N LEU A 54 14.37 4.55 -3.01
CA LEU A 54 15.50 3.68 -2.71
C LEU A 54 16.76 4.07 -3.50
N ALA A 55 16.63 4.42 -4.78
CA ALA A 55 17.74 4.87 -5.60
C ALA A 55 18.35 6.20 -5.11
N CYS A 56 17.53 7.06 -4.50
CA CYS A 56 17.95 8.30 -3.85
C CYS A 56 18.46 8.10 -2.41
N SER A 57 18.42 6.87 -1.88
CA SER A 57 18.80 6.55 -0.49
C SER A 57 20.07 5.72 -0.43
N ARG A 58 20.74 5.74 0.72
CA ARG A 58 21.93 4.91 1.02
C ARG A 58 21.71 4.11 2.29
N LYS A 59 22.42 2.98 2.42
CA LYS A 59 22.39 2.20 3.66
C LYS A 59 23.12 2.96 4.76
N ILE A 60 22.57 2.92 5.97
CA ILE A 60 23.22 3.47 7.17
C ILE A 60 24.53 2.72 7.47
N SER A 61 24.57 1.41 7.21
CA SER A 61 25.75 0.57 7.43
C SER A 61 26.84 0.74 6.38
N ASP A 62 26.49 1.17 5.16
CA ASP A 62 27.41 1.32 4.03
C ASP A 62 26.91 2.44 3.09
N PRO A 63 27.49 3.65 3.20
CA PRO A 63 27.07 4.85 2.48
C PRO A 63 27.16 4.77 0.95
N GLU A 64 28.01 3.89 0.39
CA GLU A 64 28.14 3.76 -1.07
C GLU A 64 27.12 2.78 -1.64
N SER A 65 26.57 1.90 -0.80
CA SER A 65 25.61 0.88 -1.23
C SER A 65 24.17 1.40 -1.30
N LEU A 66 23.45 0.97 -2.34
CA LEU A 66 22.01 1.18 -2.46
C LEU A 66 21.25 0.19 -1.56
N PRO A 67 20.14 0.62 -0.93
CA PRO A 67 19.26 -0.30 -0.23
C PRO A 67 18.65 -1.29 -1.24
N ALA A 68 18.93 -2.58 -1.04
CA ALA A 68 18.42 -3.63 -1.90
C ALA A 68 17.05 -4.08 -1.39
N LEU A 69 16.06 -4.12 -2.28
CA LEU A 69 14.85 -4.89 -2.01
C LEU A 69 15.20 -6.38 -1.99
N PRO A 70 14.60 -7.19 -1.09
CA PRO A 70 14.76 -8.62 -1.14
C PRO A 70 14.33 -9.09 -2.54
N SER A 71 15.27 -9.63 -3.31
CA SER A 71 14.96 -10.18 -4.60
C SER A 71 14.04 -11.36 -4.36
N THR A 72 12.80 -11.27 -4.87
CA THR A 72 11.98 -12.47 -5.02
C THR A 72 12.78 -13.37 -5.94
N ALA A 73 13.40 -14.42 -5.38
CA ALA A 73 14.09 -15.42 -6.17
C ALA A 73 13.11 -15.84 -7.26
N ARG A 74 13.40 -15.47 -8.52
CA ARG A 74 12.62 -15.93 -9.67
C ARG A 74 12.71 -17.44 -9.59
N ARG A 75 11.63 -18.08 -9.16
CA ARG A 75 11.53 -19.55 -9.21
C ARG A 75 11.86 -19.91 -10.64
N ALA A 76 12.94 -20.65 -10.84
CA ALA A 76 13.31 -21.13 -12.17
C ALA A 76 12.06 -21.77 -12.78
N PRO A 77 11.69 -21.42 -14.02
CA PRO A 77 10.50 -21.98 -14.63
C PRO A 77 10.64 -23.51 -14.59
N ARG A 78 9.72 -24.17 -13.89
CA ARG A 78 9.68 -25.64 -13.84
C ARG A 78 9.61 -26.12 -15.29
N ARG A 79 10.61 -26.90 -15.74
CA ARG A 79 10.62 -27.53 -17.07
C ARG A 79 9.35 -28.38 -17.22
N ALA A 80 8.32 -27.82 -17.84
CA ALA A 80 7.10 -28.54 -18.13
C ALA A 80 7.38 -29.60 -19.21
N LYS A 81 6.87 -30.83 -19.03
CA LYS A 81 6.92 -31.87 -20.05
C LYS A 81 6.15 -31.37 -21.28
N LYS A 82 6.85 -31.19 -22.41
CA LYS A 82 6.35 -30.52 -23.64
C LYS A 82 5.05 -31.13 -24.23
N GLY A 83 4.68 -32.35 -23.88
CA GLY A 83 3.50 -33.05 -24.43
C GLY A 83 2.15 -32.79 -23.73
N VAL A 84 2.13 -32.39 -22.45
CA VAL A 84 0.89 -32.12 -21.68
C VAL A 84 0.64 -30.61 -21.49
N ALA A 85 1.59 -29.78 -21.95
CA ALA A 85 1.60 -28.34 -21.72
C ALA A 85 0.46 -27.60 -22.44
N LEU A 86 0.12 -27.99 -23.67
CA LEU A 86 -0.93 -27.28 -24.43
C LEU A 86 -2.33 -27.56 -23.88
N LEU A 87 -2.65 -28.83 -23.60
CA LEU A 87 -3.95 -29.22 -23.04
C LEU A 87 -4.16 -28.62 -21.63
N SER A 88 -3.13 -28.69 -20.78
CA SER A 88 -3.19 -28.06 -19.45
C SER A 88 -3.27 -26.53 -19.53
N LEU A 89 -2.65 -25.89 -20.50
CA LEU A 89 -2.78 -24.45 -20.72
C LEU A 89 -4.20 -24.08 -21.16
N ILE A 90 -4.78 -24.81 -22.12
CA ILE A 90 -6.18 -24.62 -22.56
C ILE A 90 -7.14 -24.85 -21.39
N TRP A 91 -6.94 -25.92 -20.61
CA TRP A 91 -7.75 -26.22 -19.45
C TRP A 91 -7.67 -25.12 -18.37
N ASN A 92 -6.47 -24.64 -18.06
CA ASN A 92 -6.29 -23.52 -17.12
C ASN A 92 -6.90 -22.22 -17.65
N MET A 93 -6.86 -21.97 -18.96
CA MET A 93 -7.52 -20.82 -19.58
C MET A 93 -9.05 -20.92 -19.44
N ILE A 94 -9.63 -22.09 -19.68
CA ILE A 94 -11.08 -22.34 -19.51
C ILE A 94 -11.48 -22.15 -18.04
N LEU A 95 -10.74 -22.76 -17.11
CA LEU A 95 -10.99 -22.58 -15.66
C LEU A 95 -10.88 -21.11 -15.25
N THR A 96 -9.85 -20.40 -15.72
CA THR A 96 -9.67 -18.98 -15.42
C THR A 96 -10.85 -18.16 -15.94
N LEU A 97 -11.30 -18.43 -17.17
CA LEU A 97 -12.46 -17.76 -17.75
C LEU A 97 -13.74 -18.04 -16.94
N TYR A 98 -13.94 -19.28 -16.51
CA TYR A 98 -15.07 -19.68 -15.67
C TYR A 98 -15.08 -18.95 -14.32
N TYR A 99 -13.96 -18.98 -13.60
CA TYR A 99 -13.85 -18.27 -12.31
C TYR A 99 -13.97 -16.76 -12.47
N THR A 100 -13.39 -16.18 -13.52
CA THR A 100 -13.52 -14.74 -13.81
C THR A 100 -14.98 -14.38 -14.12
N ALA A 101 -15.71 -15.23 -14.83
CA ALA A 101 -17.14 -15.02 -15.09
C ALA A 101 -17.97 -15.09 -13.81
N LEU A 102 -17.68 -16.06 -12.93
CA LEU A 102 -18.31 -16.13 -11.60
C LEU A 102 -17.99 -14.88 -10.77
N ASP A 103 -16.74 -14.44 -10.73
CA ASP A 103 -16.32 -13.23 -10.01
C ASP A 103 -17.04 -11.99 -10.55
N LEU A 104 -17.20 -11.88 -11.87
CA LEU A 104 -17.94 -10.78 -12.49
C LEU A 104 -19.43 -10.80 -12.10
N ILE A 105 -20.05 -11.98 -12.08
CA ILE A 105 -21.44 -12.16 -11.63
C ILE A 105 -21.55 -11.78 -10.15
N VAL A 106 -20.62 -12.22 -9.30
CA VAL A 106 -20.63 -11.89 -7.87
C VAL A 106 -20.42 -10.40 -7.66
N ILE A 107 -19.45 -9.76 -8.32
CA ILE A 107 -19.20 -8.32 -8.19
C ILE A 107 -20.43 -7.51 -8.63
N THR A 108 -21.01 -7.84 -9.78
CA THR A 108 -22.21 -7.14 -10.28
C THR A 108 -23.41 -7.35 -9.34
N ALA A 109 -23.63 -8.58 -8.87
CA ALA A 109 -24.65 -8.87 -7.88
C ALA A 109 -24.42 -8.10 -6.57
N THR A 110 -23.16 -7.99 -6.11
CA THR A 110 -22.80 -7.26 -4.88
C THR A 110 -23.05 -5.77 -5.06
N MET A 111 -22.69 -5.20 -6.21
CA MET A 111 -22.92 -3.78 -6.51
C MET A 111 -24.40 -3.39 -6.59
N ILE A 112 -25.25 -4.31 -7.09
CA ILE A 112 -26.70 -4.06 -7.24
C ILE A 112 -27.43 -4.32 -5.92
N TRP A 113 -27.12 -5.42 -5.25
CA TRP A 113 -27.93 -5.94 -4.13
C TRP A 113 -27.38 -5.52 -2.77
N TYR A 114 -26.05 -5.42 -2.64
CA TYR A 114 -25.42 -5.16 -1.35
C TYR A 114 -25.25 -3.66 -1.14
N ARG A 115 -26.22 -3.08 -0.43
CA ARG A 115 -26.07 -1.71 0.05
C ARG A 115 -25.15 -1.73 1.27
N ASP A 116 -24.03 -1.02 1.18
CA ASP A 116 -23.08 -0.92 2.30
C ASP A 116 -23.79 -0.47 3.58
N SER A 117 -23.56 -1.23 4.66
CA SER A 117 -24.01 -0.85 5.99
C SER A 117 -23.43 0.51 6.39
N GLU A 118 -24.22 1.31 7.10
CA GLU A 118 -23.73 2.56 7.69
C GLU A 118 -22.72 2.22 8.80
N ASN A 119 -21.44 2.42 8.51
CA ASN A 119 -20.35 2.21 9.45
C ASN A 119 -19.49 3.48 9.55
N PRO A 120 -18.67 3.64 10.62
CA PRO A 120 -17.86 4.84 10.81
C PRO A 120 -16.82 5.13 9.72
N ILE A 121 -16.52 4.17 8.85
CA ILE A 121 -15.62 4.33 7.70
C ILE A 121 -16.38 4.94 6.52
N LYS A 122 -17.67 4.62 6.38
CA LYS A 122 -18.55 5.17 5.34
C LYS A 122 -18.72 6.67 5.56
N GLY A 123 -17.99 7.46 4.78
CA GLY A 123 -18.10 8.91 4.77
C GLY A 123 -19.51 9.35 4.34
N LYS A 124 -19.94 10.53 4.80
CA LYS A 124 -21.19 11.12 4.33
C LYS A 124 -21.06 11.47 2.84
N THR A 125 -22.11 11.21 2.06
CA THR A 125 -22.20 11.59 0.65
C THR A 125 -21.90 13.08 0.47
N GLY A 126 -21.10 13.45 -0.53
CA GLY A 126 -20.71 14.84 -0.79
C GLY A 126 -19.56 15.38 0.07
N LYS A 127 -18.88 14.55 0.88
CA LYS A 127 -17.66 14.91 1.62
C LYS A 127 -16.37 14.39 0.99
N GLU A 128 -16.39 14.04 -0.29
CA GLU A 128 -15.22 13.51 -1.00
C GLU A 128 -14.04 14.49 -0.99
N ASP A 129 -14.35 15.79 -1.11
CA ASP A 129 -13.39 16.90 -1.03
C ASP A 129 -13.21 17.44 0.40
N SER A 130 -13.64 16.72 1.43
CA SER A 130 -13.36 17.10 2.81
C SER A 130 -11.85 17.03 3.09
N PRO A 131 -11.31 17.91 3.95
CA PRO A 131 -9.88 17.87 4.28
C PRO A 131 -9.55 16.52 4.92
N LYS A 132 -8.64 15.78 4.28
CA LYS A 132 -8.13 14.51 4.80
C LYS A 132 -7.07 14.81 5.85
N ARG A 133 -7.19 14.22 7.03
CA ARG A 133 -6.17 14.32 8.08
C ARG A 133 -5.15 13.19 7.87
N TYR A 134 -3.90 13.56 7.69
CA TYR A 134 -2.79 12.62 7.56
C TYR A 134 -2.10 12.51 8.91
N VAL A 135 -2.16 11.32 9.52
CA VAL A 135 -1.50 11.00 10.79
C VAL A 135 -0.46 9.94 10.50
N HIS A 136 0.74 10.15 11.02
CA HIS A 136 1.85 9.20 10.93
C HIS A 136 2.30 8.82 12.34
N ARG A 137 2.62 7.54 12.54
CA ARG A 137 3.22 7.05 13.78
C ARG A 137 4.43 6.17 13.46
N VAL A 138 5.50 6.40 14.22
CA VAL A 138 6.70 5.56 14.21
C VAL A 138 6.57 4.53 15.32
N TYR A 139 6.86 3.28 14.99
CA TYR A 139 6.91 2.16 15.94
C TYR A 139 8.32 1.60 16.01
N ASN A 140 8.73 1.10 17.17
CA ASN A 140 10.04 0.46 17.32
C ASN A 140 10.04 -0.89 16.60
N MET A 141 11.06 -1.12 15.78
CA MET A 141 11.22 -2.39 15.07
C MET A 141 11.54 -3.56 16.02
N GLU A 142 12.11 -3.28 17.19
CA GLU A 142 12.38 -4.29 18.21
C GLU A 142 11.10 -4.88 18.79
N ASP A 143 10.10 -4.04 19.07
CA ASP A 143 8.79 -4.47 19.56
C ASP A 143 8.08 -5.36 18.53
N ILE A 144 8.14 -4.98 17.25
CA ILE A 144 7.58 -5.78 16.15
C ILE A 144 8.28 -7.13 16.06
N LYS A 145 9.62 -7.15 16.19
CA LYS A 145 10.41 -8.39 16.20
C LYS A 145 10.10 -9.26 17.42
N LEU A 146 9.84 -8.66 18.58
CA LEU A 146 9.45 -9.37 19.79
C LEU A 146 8.13 -10.10 19.59
N ILE A 147 7.08 -9.41 19.12
CA ILE A 147 5.77 -10.02 18.83
C ILE A 147 5.91 -11.11 17.77
N LYS A 148 6.63 -10.82 16.69
CA LYS A 148 6.92 -11.78 15.61
C LYS A 148 7.49 -13.08 16.17
N ASN A 149 8.51 -12.98 17.02
CA ASN A 149 9.21 -14.14 17.58
C ASN A 149 8.32 -14.91 18.57
N SER A 150 7.58 -14.20 19.43
CA SER A 150 6.66 -14.83 20.39
C SER A 150 5.51 -15.58 19.72
N MET A 151 5.06 -15.11 18.56
CA MET A 151 3.92 -15.68 17.84
C MET A 151 4.33 -16.60 16.67
N HIS A 152 5.63 -16.85 16.48
CA HIS A 152 6.18 -17.65 15.38
C HIS A 152 5.70 -17.22 13.98
N MET A 153 5.56 -15.91 13.74
CA MET A 153 5.03 -15.35 12.49
C MET A 153 6.06 -14.47 11.73
N THR A 154 5.66 -13.83 10.64
CA THR A 154 6.50 -12.85 9.92
C THR A 154 6.18 -11.41 10.33
N VAL A 155 7.04 -10.46 9.95
CA VAL A 155 6.82 -9.02 10.22
C VAL A 155 5.51 -8.53 9.58
N ASN A 156 5.19 -9.01 8.39
CA ASN A 156 3.99 -8.61 7.67
C ASN A 156 2.72 -9.09 8.41
N ASP A 157 2.76 -10.29 8.97
CA ASP A 157 1.63 -10.85 9.73
C ASP A 157 1.36 -10.03 10.99
N VAL A 158 2.41 -9.59 11.70
CA VAL A 158 2.29 -8.71 12.87
C VAL A 158 1.65 -7.38 12.47
N VAL A 159 2.18 -6.71 11.44
CA VAL A 159 1.67 -5.40 11.00
C VAL A 159 0.24 -5.51 10.51
N PHE A 160 -0.09 -6.56 9.75
CA PHE A 160 -1.44 -6.81 9.27
C PHE A 160 -2.41 -7.07 10.42
N GLY A 161 -2.05 -7.95 11.36
CA GLY A 161 -2.90 -8.27 12.51
C GLY A 161 -3.17 -7.08 13.42
N VAL A 162 -2.16 -6.24 13.68
CA VAL A 162 -2.35 -4.99 14.45
C VAL A 162 -3.28 -4.02 13.71
N THR A 163 -3.12 -3.89 12.40
CA THR A 163 -3.96 -3.01 11.57
C THR A 163 -5.41 -3.50 11.54
N GLU A 164 -5.62 -4.81 11.38
CA GLU A 164 -6.93 -5.45 11.42
C GLU A 164 -7.60 -5.26 12.80
N ALA A 165 -6.87 -5.52 13.89
CA ALA A 165 -7.39 -5.34 15.24
C ALA A 165 -7.80 -3.88 15.52
N ALA A 166 -6.98 -2.92 15.08
CA ALA A 166 -7.29 -1.50 15.19
C ALA A 166 -8.52 -1.11 14.37
N LEU A 167 -8.60 -1.56 13.12
CA LEU A 167 -9.73 -1.27 12.23
C LEU A 167 -11.03 -1.91 12.74
N SER A 168 -10.96 -3.16 13.18
CA SER A 168 -12.09 -3.90 13.75
C SER A 168 -12.60 -3.24 15.03
N SER A 169 -11.71 -2.85 15.94
CA SER A 169 -12.08 -2.14 17.17
C SER A 169 -12.73 -0.79 16.85
N TYR A 170 -12.20 -0.06 15.86
CA TYR A 170 -12.76 1.20 15.38
C TYR A 170 -14.17 1.04 14.81
N VAL A 171 -14.37 0.06 13.92
CA VAL A 171 -15.67 -0.21 13.29
C VAL A 171 -16.70 -0.68 14.31
N LEU A 172 -16.31 -1.56 15.22
CA LEU A 172 -17.19 -2.10 16.26
C LEU A 172 -17.38 -1.16 17.46
N ARG A 173 -16.68 0.00 17.47
CA ARG A 173 -16.67 0.97 18.57
C ARG A 173 -16.36 0.36 19.94
N LYS A 174 -15.53 -0.69 19.96
CA LYS A 174 -15.02 -1.29 21.19
C LYS A 174 -13.89 -0.40 21.70
N TYR A 175 -14.23 0.60 22.50
CA TYR A 175 -13.30 1.48 23.20
C TYR A 175 -13.51 1.34 24.71
#